data_AF-A0A2K6TWD4-F1
#
_entry.id   AF-A0A2K6TWD4-F1
#
_cell.length_a   1.000
_cell.length_b   1.000
_cell.length_c   1.000
_cell.angle_alpha   90.00
_cell.angle_beta   90.00
_cell.angle_gamma   90.00
#
_symmetry.space_group_name_H-M   'P 1'
#
loop_
_entity.id
_entity.type
_entity.pdbx_description
1 polymer ?
#
loop_
_entity_poly.entity_id
_entity_poly.type
_entity_poly.pdbx_seq_one_letter_code
_entity_poly.pdbx_strand_id
1 'polypeptide(L)'
;SSRIILGGSRYSAPLRPSDMLICDFGLARVADPDHDHTGFLTEYVATRWYRAPEIMLNSKGYTKSIDIWSVGCILAEMLSNRPIFPGKHYLDQLNHILGILGSPSQEDLNCIINLKARNYLLSLPHKNKVPWNRLFPNADSKALDLLDKMLTFNPHKRIEVEQALAHPYLEQYYDPSDEPIAEAPFKFDMELDDLPKEKLKELIFEETARFQPGYRS
;
A
#
# COMPACT_ATOMS: atom_id res chain seq x y z
N SER A 1 6.77 -4.37 0.03
CA SER A 1 6.43 -5.81 -0.06
C SER A 1 4.98 -6.00 0.29
N SER A 2 4.13 -5.49 -0.58
CA SER A 2 3.11 -6.34 -1.14
C SER A 2 3.74 -7.17 -2.23
N ARG A 3 3.59 -8.49 -2.14
CA ARG A 3 3.68 -9.35 -3.30
C ARG A 3 2.40 -10.12 -3.35
N ILE A 4 1.58 -9.67 -4.27
CA ILE A 4 0.39 -10.37 -4.65
C ILE A 4 0.83 -11.68 -5.31
N ILE A 5 0.18 -12.76 -4.94
CA ILE A 5 0.44 -14.09 -5.49
C ILE A 5 -0.23 -14.14 -6.87
N LEU A 6 0.56 -14.14 -7.94
CA LEU A 6 0.08 -14.61 -9.24
C LEU A 6 -0.08 -16.13 -9.14
N GLY A 7 -1.33 -16.59 -9.18
CA GLY A 7 -1.72 -17.97 -8.97
C GLY A 7 -0.97 -18.94 -9.88
N GLY A 8 -0.02 -19.67 -9.28
CA GLY A 8 0.64 -20.85 -9.84
C GLY A 8 0.14 -22.11 -9.15
N SER A 9 -0.85 -22.77 -9.75
CA SER A 9 -1.07 -24.23 -9.74
C SER A 9 -1.19 -25.01 -8.41
N ARG A 10 -1.71 -24.45 -7.30
CA ARG A 10 -2.05 -25.25 -6.10
C ARG A 10 -3.52 -25.27 -5.66
N TYR A 11 -4.42 -24.59 -6.37
CA TYR A 11 -5.85 -24.62 -6.05
C TYR A 11 -6.63 -25.27 -7.19
N SER A 12 -6.87 -26.58 -7.09
CA SER A 12 -7.75 -27.35 -7.98
C SER A 12 -9.23 -27.29 -7.56
N ALA A 13 -9.55 -26.56 -6.49
CA ALA A 13 -10.92 -26.32 -6.06
C ALA A 13 -11.52 -25.12 -6.81
N PRO A 14 -12.78 -25.19 -7.27
CA PRO A 14 -13.45 -24.03 -7.84
C PRO A 14 -13.52 -22.89 -6.82
N LEU A 15 -13.21 -21.67 -7.26
CA LEU A 15 -13.29 -20.47 -6.44
C LEU A 15 -14.71 -20.31 -5.87
N ARG A 16 -14.80 -20.12 -4.56
CA ARG A 16 -16.04 -19.87 -3.83
C ARG A 16 -16.37 -18.37 -3.90
N PRO A 17 -17.65 -17.97 -3.72
CA PRO A 17 -18.08 -16.57 -3.76
C PRO A 17 -17.39 -15.64 -2.74
N SER A 18 -16.76 -16.19 -1.70
CA SER A 18 -16.06 -15.45 -0.65
C SER A 18 -14.54 -15.53 -0.74
N ASP A 19 -14.00 -16.19 -1.77
CA ASP A 19 -12.56 -16.24 -1.99
C ASP A 19 -12.09 -14.90 -2.59
N MET A 20 -11.06 -14.30 -1.99
CA MET A 20 -10.51 -13.02 -2.41
C MET A 20 -9.15 -13.21 -3.09
N LEU A 21 -9.00 -12.63 -4.28
CA LEU A 21 -7.74 -12.58 -5.02
C LEU A 21 -7.40 -11.13 -5.29
N ILE A 22 -6.16 -10.74 -5.01
CA ILE A 22 -5.67 -9.42 -5.39
C ILE A 22 -5.28 -9.46 -6.88
N CYS A 23 -5.63 -8.43 -7.62
CA CYS A 23 -5.36 -8.29 -9.05
C CYS A 23 -4.70 -6.95 -9.36
N ASP A 24 -4.35 -6.74 -10.63
CA ASP A 24 -3.73 -5.51 -11.16
C ASP A 24 -2.39 -5.14 -10.54
N PHE A 25 -1.33 -5.70 -11.12
CA PHE A 25 0.05 -5.48 -10.70
C PHE A 25 0.78 -4.46 -11.59
N GLY A 26 0.07 -3.70 -12.43
CA GLY A 26 0.71 -2.79 -13.40
C GLY A 26 1.62 -1.75 -12.74
N LEU A 27 1.33 -1.41 -11.48
CA LEU A 27 2.09 -0.48 -10.66
C LEU A 27 3.00 -1.15 -9.63
N ALA A 28 3.04 -2.49 -9.57
CA ALA A 28 3.94 -3.18 -8.67
C ALA A 28 5.40 -2.89 -9.04
N ARG A 29 6.24 -2.69 -8.01
CA ARG A 29 7.68 -2.47 -8.11
C ARG A 29 8.40 -3.31 -7.06
N VAL A 30 9.65 -3.66 -7.33
CA VAL A 30 10.52 -4.25 -6.30
C VAL A 30 10.74 -3.19 -5.22
N ALA A 31 10.63 -3.58 -3.95
CA ALA A 31 10.89 -2.65 -2.85
C ALA A 31 12.37 -2.27 -2.89
N ASP A 32 12.64 -0.98 -3.08
CA ASP A 32 13.98 -0.42 -3.03
C ASP A 32 14.03 0.69 -1.98
N PRO A 33 14.44 0.37 -0.75
CA PRO A 33 14.58 1.36 0.31
C PRO A 33 15.75 2.33 0.07
N ASP A 34 16.74 1.91 -0.72
CA ASP A 34 18.03 2.57 -0.86
C ASP A 34 18.14 3.41 -2.13
N HIS A 35 17.43 3.05 -3.21
CA HIS A 35 17.49 3.74 -4.50
C HIS A 35 16.22 4.49 -4.86
N ASP A 36 16.49 5.55 -5.61
CA ASP A 36 15.60 6.60 -6.02
C ASP A 36 14.92 6.17 -7.32
N HIS A 37 13.67 5.70 -7.28
CA HIS A 37 12.81 5.88 -8.45
C HIS A 37 12.38 7.36 -8.48
N THR A 38 13.33 8.26 -8.70
CA THR A 38 13.11 9.67 -9.07
C THR A 38 12.56 9.75 -10.50
N GLY A 39 11.51 8.99 -10.79
CA GLY A 39 10.51 9.40 -11.75
C GLY A 39 9.76 10.57 -11.12
N PHE A 40 10.28 11.78 -11.34
CA PHE A 40 9.69 13.04 -10.94
C PHE A 40 8.18 13.05 -11.28
N LEU A 41 7.32 12.74 -10.30
CA LEU A 41 5.86 12.96 -10.34
C LEU A 41 5.25 12.79 -11.75
N THR A 42 5.52 11.70 -12.45
CA THR A 42 4.85 11.39 -13.71
C THR A 42 3.43 10.91 -13.36
N GLU A 43 2.59 11.92 -13.16
CA GLU A 43 1.15 11.94 -13.29
C GLU A 43 0.39 10.71 -12.77
N TYR A 44 -0.22 10.86 -11.60
CA TYR A 44 -1.68 10.80 -11.48
C TYR A 44 -2.48 9.60 -12.07
N VAL A 45 -1.92 8.42 -12.34
CA VAL A 45 -2.71 7.30 -12.95
C VAL A 45 -3.42 6.37 -11.96
N ALA A 46 -3.30 6.57 -10.64
CA ALA A 46 -3.91 5.67 -9.64
C ALA A 46 -4.91 6.35 -8.72
N THR A 47 -5.90 5.60 -8.22
CA THR A 47 -6.93 6.07 -7.29
C THR A 47 -6.27 6.69 -6.05
N ARG A 48 -6.45 8.01 -5.89
CA ARG A 48 -5.73 8.82 -4.89
C ARG A 48 -6.09 8.47 -3.45
N TRP A 49 -7.29 7.94 -3.23
CA TRP A 49 -7.87 7.75 -1.90
C TRP A 49 -7.12 6.76 -1.01
N TYR A 50 -6.34 5.86 -1.61
CA TYR A 50 -5.55 4.84 -0.92
C TYR A 50 -4.07 5.21 -0.80
N ARG A 51 -3.65 6.41 -1.22
CA ARG A 51 -2.24 6.83 -1.15
C ARG A 51 -1.85 7.23 0.27
N ALA A 52 -0.73 6.68 0.73
CA ALA A 52 -0.14 6.97 2.04
C ALA A 52 0.39 8.41 2.13
N PRO A 53 0.40 9.05 3.32
CA PRO A 53 0.81 10.44 3.49
C PRO A 53 2.25 10.70 3.01
N GLU A 54 3.16 9.74 3.18
CA GLU A 54 4.54 9.85 2.74
C GLU A 54 4.70 9.99 1.23
N ILE A 55 3.78 9.43 0.42
CA ILE A 55 3.76 9.63 -1.04
C ILE A 55 3.52 11.11 -1.39
N MET A 56 2.84 11.85 -0.49
CA MET A 56 2.60 13.27 -0.65
C MET A 56 3.66 14.17 0.00
N LEU A 57 4.58 13.61 0.78
CA LEU A 57 5.49 14.40 1.63
C LEU A 57 6.97 14.17 1.27
N ASN A 58 7.33 12.95 0.89
CA ASN A 58 8.69 12.55 0.58
C ASN A 58 8.78 12.10 -0.87
N SER A 59 9.91 12.42 -1.51
CA SER A 59 10.25 11.92 -2.86
C SER A 59 10.87 10.52 -2.83
N LYS A 60 11.16 10.00 -1.63
CA LYS A 60 11.95 8.77 -1.40
C LYS A 60 11.21 7.85 -0.43
N GLY A 61 11.23 6.55 -0.69
CA GLY A 61 10.77 5.54 0.26
C GLY A 61 9.54 4.76 -0.19
N TYR A 62 9.61 4.07 -1.33
CA TYR A 62 8.67 3.01 -1.67
C TYR A 62 8.95 1.77 -0.82
N THR A 63 8.40 1.76 0.39
CA THR A 63 8.57 0.64 1.32
C THR A 63 7.31 -0.22 1.36
N LYS A 64 7.35 -1.33 2.12
CA LYS A 64 6.18 -2.18 2.35
C LYS A 64 5.03 -1.43 3.05
N SER A 65 5.31 -0.32 3.74
CA SER A 65 4.31 0.38 4.56
C SER A 65 3.23 1.06 3.72
N ILE A 66 3.51 1.45 2.47
CA ILE A 66 2.54 2.13 1.59
C ILE A 66 1.34 1.24 1.30
N ASP A 67 1.57 -0.07 1.23
CA ASP A 67 0.53 -1.04 0.97
C ASP A 67 -0.32 -1.28 2.22
N ILE A 68 0.30 -1.33 3.40
CA ILE A 68 -0.41 -1.42 4.67
C ILE A 68 -1.37 -0.24 4.86
N TRP A 69 -0.95 0.96 4.46
CA TRP A 69 -1.85 2.12 4.47
C TRP A 69 -3.07 1.90 3.57
N SER A 70 -2.84 1.39 2.35
CA SER A 70 -3.91 1.09 1.40
C SER A 70 -4.89 0.06 1.98
N VAL A 71 -4.38 -0.98 2.64
CA VAL A 71 -5.19 -1.98 3.37
C VAL A 71 -5.99 -1.33 4.50
N GLY A 72 -5.40 -0.41 5.26
CA GLY A 72 -6.11 0.36 6.28
C GLY A 72 -7.27 1.18 5.69
N CYS A 73 -7.06 1.83 4.54
CA CYS A 73 -8.12 2.52 3.83
C CYS A 73 -9.25 1.57 3.38
N ILE A 74 -8.91 0.38 2.86
CA ILE A 74 -9.88 -0.65 2.47
C ILE A 74 -10.66 -1.14 3.69
N LEU A 75 -9.99 -1.38 4.82
CA LEU A 75 -10.65 -1.78 6.07
C LEU A 75 -11.65 -0.71 6.54
N ALA A 76 -11.24 0.56 6.58
CA ALA A 76 -12.15 1.66 6.91
C ALA A 76 -13.34 1.76 5.95
N GLU A 77 -13.12 1.51 4.66
CA GLU A 77 -14.17 1.50 3.65
C GLU A 77 -15.12 0.30 3.81
N MET A 78 -14.62 -0.88 4.17
CA MET A 78 -15.48 -2.03 4.51
C MET A 78 -16.36 -1.76 5.74
N LEU A 79 -15.84 -1.02 6.73
CA LEU A 79 -16.57 -0.67 7.96
C LEU A 79 -17.69 0.38 7.74
N SER A 80 -17.65 1.16 6.66
CA SER A 80 -18.56 2.30 6.45
C SER A 80 -19.20 2.38 5.05
N ASN A 81 -18.81 1.48 4.15
CA ASN A 81 -19.14 1.47 2.72
C ASN A 81 -18.82 2.80 2.00
N ARG A 82 -17.85 3.57 2.51
CA ARG A 82 -17.44 4.87 1.97
C ARG A 82 -15.93 5.04 2.08
N PRO A 83 -15.28 5.69 1.10
CA PRO A 83 -13.86 5.99 1.18
C PRO A 83 -13.57 6.93 2.34
N ILE A 84 -12.58 6.58 3.16
CA ILE A 84 -12.18 7.36 4.35
C ILE A 84 -11.49 8.68 3.98
N PHE A 85 -10.71 8.72 2.90
CA PHE A 85 -9.95 9.89 2.46
C PHE A 85 -10.25 10.26 0.99
N PRO A 86 -11.42 10.85 0.68
CA PRO A 86 -11.85 11.14 -0.69
C PRO A 86 -11.26 12.45 -1.25
N GLY A 87 -9.93 12.59 -1.29
CA GLY A 87 -9.27 13.81 -1.74
C GLY A 87 -9.35 14.07 -3.25
N LYS A 88 -9.71 15.31 -3.62
CA LYS A 88 -9.89 15.75 -5.01
C LYS A 88 -8.58 16.01 -5.75
N HIS A 89 -7.56 16.41 -5.03
CA HIS A 89 -6.21 16.64 -5.54
C HIS A 89 -5.17 16.36 -4.46
N TYR A 90 -3.89 16.46 -4.80
CA TYR A 90 -2.76 16.07 -3.95
C TYR A 90 -2.81 16.67 -2.54
N LEU A 91 -2.90 18.01 -2.43
CA LEU A 91 -2.98 18.69 -1.14
C LEU A 91 -4.30 18.39 -0.39
N ASP A 92 -5.39 18.18 -1.12
CA ASP A 92 -6.69 17.85 -0.51
C ASP A 92 -6.66 16.46 0.13
N GLN A 93 -6.02 15.48 -0.52
CA GLN A 93 -5.79 14.15 0.05
C GLN A 93 -5.06 14.24 1.39
N LEU A 94 -3.97 15.01 1.45
CA LEU A 94 -3.22 15.22 2.68
C LEU A 94 -4.08 15.91 3.75
N ASN A 95 -4.88 16.91 3.38
CA ASN A 95 -5.79 17.60 4.31
C ASN A 95 -6.87 16.67 4.88
N HIS A 96 -7.42 15.74 4.07
CA HIS A 96 -8.34 14.71 4.54
C HIS A 96 -7.69 13.79 5.56
N ILE A 97 -6.45 13.36 5.31
CA ILE A 97 -5.68 12.50 6.23
C ILE A 97 -5.46 13.21 7.56
N LEU A 98 -4.92 14.44 7.53
CA LEU A 98 -4.67 15.25 8.72
C LEU A 98 -5.97 15.66 9.44
N GLY A 99 -7.09 15.72 8.72
CA GLY A 99 -8.41 15.96 9.29
C GLY A 99 -8.88 14.87 10.24
N ILE A 100 -8.41 13.63 10.04
CA ILE A 100 -8.75 12.48 10.89
C ILE A 100 -7.62 12.17 11.86
N LEU A 101 -6.38 12.06 11.37
CA LEU A 101 -5.23 11.69 12.21
C LEU A 101 -4.75 12.84 13.11
N GLY A 102 -5.13 14.08 12.80
CA GLY A 102 -4.64 15.27 13.47
C GLY A 102 -3.29 15.75 12.94
N SER A 103 -2.75 16.78 13.58
CA SER A 103 -1.42 17.29 13.30
C SER A 103 -0.34 16.26 13.67
N PRO A 104 0.65 16.00 12.80
CA PRO A 104 1.72 15.05 13.11
C PRO A 104 2.53 15.51 14.33
N SER A 105 3.07 14.54 15.07
CA SER A 105 3.95 14.84 16.20
C SER A 105 5.27 15.45 15.72
N GLN A 106 6.01 16.12 16.63
CA GLN A 106 7.32 16.67 16.28
C GLN A 106 8.29 15.58 15.80
N GLU A 107 8.21 14.38 16.38
CA GLU A 107 9.01 13.22 15.96
C GLU A 107 8.67 12.81 14.52
N ASP A 108 7.38 12.73 14.18
CA ASP A 108 6.96 12.34 12.83
C ASP A 108 7.29 13.41 11.79
N LEU A 109 7.23 14.70 12.16
CA LEU A 109 7.69 15.80 11.32
C LEU A 109 9.21 15.73 11.05
N ASN A 110 9.99 15.29 12.04
CA ASN A 110 11.44 15.14 11.90
C ASN A 110 11.83 14.04 10.90
N CYS A 111 10.97 13.04 10.69
CA CYS A 111 11.16 12.01 9.66
C CYS A 111 10.92 12.52 8.23
N ILE A 112 10.30 13.68 8.05
CA ILE A 112 10.03 14.26 6.72
C ILE A 112 11.27 15.00 6.26
N ILE A 113 12.01 14.43 5.30
CA ILE A 113 13.28 15.00 4.80
C ILE A 113 13.02 16.25 3.94
N ASN A 114 11.88 16.29 3.23
CA ASN A 114 11.53 17.41 2.38
C ASN A 114 11.14 18.66 3.20
N LEU A 115 12.01 19.66 3.20
CA LEU A 115 11.78 20.93 3.92
C LEU A 115 10.52 21.67 3.47
N LYS A 116 10.16 21.64 2.19
CA LYS A 116 8.94 22.30 1.69
C LYS A 116 7.69 21.63 2.28
N ALA A 117 7.67 20.30 2.28
CA ALA A 117 6.56 19.52 2.85
C ALA A 117 6.47 19.73 4.37
N ARG A 118 7.61 19.73 5.07
CA ARG A 118 7.67 20.00 6.52
C ARG A 118 7.15 21.41 6.86
N ASN A 119 7.62 22.44 6.14
CA ASN A 119 7.17 23.82 6.36
C ASN A 119 5.68 24.00 6.05
N TYR A 120 5.16 23.32 5.02
CA TYR A 120 3.74 23.30 4.73
C TYR A 120 2.94 22.75 5.92
N LEU A 121 3.32 21.59 6.47
CA LEU A 121 2.64 20.99 7.63
C LEU A 121 2.69 21.89 8.86
N LEU A 122 3.82 22.56 9.11
CA LEU A 122 3.99 23.51 10.22
C LEU A 122 3.13 24.78 10.05
N SER A 123 2.81 25.16 8.81
CA SER A 123 1.94 26.32 8.53
C SER A 123 0.46 26.04 8.75
N LEU A 124 0.05 24.77 8.84
CA LEU A 124 -1.34 24.40 9.02
C LEU A 124 -1.79 24.64 10.47
N PRO A 125 -3.07 25.02 10.69
CA PRO A 125 -3.61 25.10 12.04
C PRO A 125 -3.59 23.73 12.72
N HIS A 126 -3.38 23.73 14.03
CA HIS A 126 -3.37 22.50 14.81
C HIS A 126 -4.72 21.76 14.72
N LYS A 127 -4.67 20.45 14.50
CA LYS A 127 -5.83 19.56 14.40
C LYS A 127 -5.71 18.44 15.42
N ASN A 128 -6.78 18.18 16.16
CA ASN A 128 -6.86 17.04 17.06
C ASN A 128 -7.20 15.77 16.27
N LYS A 129 -6.66 14.63 16.71
CA LYS A 129 -7.05 13.32 16.18
C LYS A 129 -8.53 13.06 16.45
N VAL A 130 -9.26 12.60 15.43
CA VAL A 130 -10.64 12.15 15.55
C VAL A 130 -10.62 10.69 16.04
N PRO A 131 -11.27 10.37 17.16
CA PRO A 131 -11.36 8.99 17.64
C PRO A 131 -12.05 8.07 16.61
N TRP A 132 -11.49 6.88 16.38
CA TRP A 132 -12.04 5.93 15.40
C TRP A 132 -13.46 5.49 15.71
N ASN A 133 -13.80 5.31 16.99
CA ASN A 133 -15.15 4.98 17.44
C ASN A 133 -16.20 6.06 17.10
N ARG A 134 -15.78 7.30 16.87
CA ARG A 134 -16.67 8.38 16.42
C ARG A 134 -16.98 8.26 14.92
N LEU A 135 -16.01 7.79 14.13
CA LEU A 135 -16.18 7.55 12.70
C LEU A 135 -16.91 6.25 12.42
N PHE A 136 -16.64 5.22 13.22
CA PHE A 136 -17.16 3.87 13.07
C PHE A 136 -17.81 3.39 14.38
N PRO A 137 -18.98 3.94 14.77
CA PRO A 137 -19.60 3.66 16.08
C PRO A 137 -20.05 2.21 16.25
N ASN A 138 -20.28 1.49 15.15
CA ASN A 138 -20.77 0.11 15.17
C ASN A 138 -19.67 -0.93 14.92
N ALA A 139 -18.41 -0.50 14.78
CA ALA A 139 -17.30 -1.40 14.46
C ALA A 139 -16.77 -2.09 15.72
N ASP A 140 -16.25 -3.30 15.54
CA ASP A 140 -15.53 -4.04 16.60
C ASP A 140 -14.31 -3.23 17.07
N SER A 141 -14.11 -3.12 18.38
CA SER A 141 -12.98 -2.42 18.97
C SER A 141 -11.63 -2.99 18.52
N LYS A 142 -11.53 -4.31 18.32
CA LYS A 142 -10.34 -4.97 17.77
C LYS A 142 -10.05 -4.55 16.33
N ALA A 143 -11.11 -4.34 15.53
CA ALA A 143 -10.96 -3.86 14.15
C ALA A 143 -10.43 -2.42 14.14
N LEU A 144 -10.94 -1.57 15.03
CA LEU A 144 -10.50 -0.17 15.16
C LEU A 144 -9.06 -0.06 15.68
N ASP A 145 -8.66 -0.97 16.56
CA ASP A 145 -7.29 -1.06 17.06
C ASP A 145 -6.30 -1.49 15.95
N LEU A 146 -6.68 -2.45 15.09
CA LEU A 146 -5.88 -2.80 13.92
C LEU A 146 -5.84 -1.63 12.91
N LEU A 147 -6.97 -0.98 12.69
CA LEU A 147 -7.09 0.16 11.79
C LEU A 147 -6.17 1.32 12.22
N ASP A 148 -6.07 1.59 13.52
CA ASP A 148 -5.17 2.62 14.06
C ASP A 148 -3.70 2.33 13.75
N LYS A 149 -3.29 1.07 13.91
CA LYS A 149 -1.92 0.62 13.62
C LYS A 149 -1.60 0.63 12.11
N MET A 150 -2.59 0.36 11.26
CA MET A 150 -2.44 0.46 9.80
C MET A 150 -2.41 1.91 9.31
N LEU A 151 -3.28 2.78 9.83
CA LEU A 151 -3.38 4.19 9.47
C LEU A 151 -2.49 5.09 10.35
N THR A 152 -1.29 4.61 10.65
CA THR A 152 -0.26 5.40 11.32
C THR A 152 0.45 6.32 10.32
N PHE A 153 0.54 7.61 10.66
CA PHE A 153 1.11 8.64 9.78
C PHE A 153 2.57 8.36 9.44
N ASN A 154 3.38 8.04 10.44
CA ASN A 154 4.79 7.73 10.25
C ASN A 154 4.95 6.31 9.69
N PRO A 155 5.50 6.13 8.48
CA PRO A 155 5.62 4.81 7.86
C PRO A 155 6.47 3.83 8.68
N HIS A 156 7.44 4.31 9.45
CA HIS A 156 8.33 3.46 10.28
C HIS A 156 7.64 2.91 11.53
N LYS A 157 6.52 3.52 11.94
CA LYS A 157 5.71 3.08 13.09
C LYS A 157 4.47 2.29 12.67
N ARG A 158 4.24 2.18 11.36
CA ARG A 158 3.10 1.47 10.79
C ARG A 158 3.32 -0.03 10.94
N ILE A 159 2.26 -0.74 11.31
CA ILE A 159 2.31 -2.20 11.50
C ILE A 159 2.78 -2.91 10.23
N GLU A 160 3.59 -3.95 10.38
CA GLU A 160 3.98 -4.82 9.26
C GLU A 160 2.89 -5.85 8.95
N VAL A 161 2.93 -6.48 7.77
CA VAL A 161 1.87 -7.42 7.36
C VAL A 161 1.81 -8.64 8.29
N GLU A 162 2.96 -9.16 8.69
CA GLU A 162 3.07 -10.31 9.58
C GLU A 162 2.50 -9.98 10.98
N GLN A 163 2.75 -8.76 11.46
CA GLN A 163 2.21 -8.26 12.71
C GLN A 163 0.69 -8.03 12.63
N ALA A 164 0.19 -7.59 11.47
CA ALA A 164 -1.23 -7.40 11.22
C ALA A 164 -1.99 -8.74 11.17
N LEU A 165 -1.41 -9.76 10.54
CA LEU A 165 -1.96 -11.13 10.50
C LEU A 165 -2.06 -11.72 11.92
N ALA A 166 -1.04 -11.51 12.75
CA ALA A 166 -1.03 -11.93 14.15
C ALA A 166 -1.93 -11.10 15.09
N HIS A 167 -2.69 -10.12 14.57
CA HIS A 167 -3.51 -9.24 15.40
C HIS A 167 -4.74 -9.96 15.96
N PRO A 168 -5.19 -9.66 17.20
CA PRO A 168 -6.39 -10.27 17.80
C PRO A 168 -7.71 -10.15 17.02
N TYR A 169 -7.75 -9.28 16.01
CA TYR A 169 -8.89 -9.15 15.10
C TYR A 169 -8.96 -10.29 14.07
N LEU A 170 -7.80 -10.83 13.68
CA LEU A 170 -7.65 -11.92 12.71
C LEU A 170 -7.37 -13.28 13.39
N GLU A 171 -7.42 -13.34 14.71
CA GLU A 171 -7.11 -14.53 15.53
C GLU A 171 -7.83 -15.81 15.07
N GLN A 172 -9.08 -15.70 14.59
CA GLN A 172 -9.85 -16.84 14.10
C GLN A 172 -9.35 -17.43 12.77
N TYR A 173 -8.55 -16.69 12.01
CA TYR A 173 -8.04 -17.05 10.69
C TYR A 173 -6.52 -17.21 10.65
N TYR A 174 -5.80 -16.63 11.61
CA TYR A 174 -4.35 -16.61 11.63
C TYR A 174 -3.79 -18.03 11.81
N ASP A 175 -3.13 -18.54 10.77
CA ASP A 175 -2.40 -19.80 10.78
C ASP A 175 -1.09 -19.64 10.01
N PRO A 176 0.04 -19.40 10.69
CA PRO A 176 1.35 -19.27 10.05
C PRO A 176 1.76 -20.46 9.18
N SER A 177 1.19 -21.64 9.42
CA SER A 177 1.51 -22.85 8.64
C SER A 177 0.75 -22.92 7.31
N ASP A 178 -0.35 -22.18 7.18
CA ASP A 178 -1.17 -22.02 5.96
C ASP A 178 -1.00 -20.62 5.32
N GLU A 179 0.01 -19.87 5.76
CA GLU A 179 0.42 -18.56 5.23
C GLU A 179 1.79 -18.67 4.51
N PRO A 180 1.84 -19.26 3.29
CA PRO A 180 3.10 -19.52 2.61
C PRO A 180 3.80 -18.23 2.18
N ILE A 181 5.12 -18.22 2.34
CA ILE A 181 6.00 -17.17 1.80
C ILE A 181 6.56 -17.58 0.44
N ALA A 182 6.94 -16.58 -0.38
CA ALA A 182 7.62 -16.84 -1.64
C ALA A 182 9.00 -17.48 -1.40
N GLU A 183 9.38 -18.47 -2.23
CA GLU A 183 10.65 -19.20 -2.11
C GLU A 183 11.88 -18.29 -2.25
N ALA A 184 11.78 -17.23 -3.05
CA ALA A 184 12.87 -16.28 -3.26
C ALA A 184 12.37 -14.84 -3.49
N PRO A 185 13.20 -13.83 -3.20
CA PRO A 185 12.97 -12.47 -3.65
C PRO A 185 12.89 -12.38 -5.19
N PHE A 186 11.73 -11.97 -5.72
CA PHE A 186 11.56 -11.49 -7.09
C PHE A 186 12.58 -10.38 -7.38
N LYS A 187 13.22 -10.49 -8.55
CA LYS A 187 14.16 -9.54 -9.10
C LYS A 187 13.79 -9.31 -10.56
N PHE A 188 13.96 -8.09 -11.03
CA PHE A 188 14.03 -7.84 -12.46
C PHE A 188 15.46 -8.08 -12.91
N ASP A 189 15.64 -8.76 -14.05
CA ASP A 189 16.96 -8.99 -14.62
C ASP A 189 17.59 -7.70 -15.17
N MET A 190 16.77 -6.69 -15.42
CA MET A 190 17.18 -5.37 -15.89
C MET A 190 16.22 -4.26 -15.43
N GLU A 191 16.71 -3.03 -15.39
CA GLU A 191 15.89 -1.85 -15.11
C GLU A 191 14.96 -1.56 -16.31
N LEU A 192 13.66 -1.44 -16.04
CA LEU A 192 12.63 -1.30 -17.07
C LEU A 192 12.20 0.16 -17.31
N ASP A 193 12.59 1.08 -16.43
CA ASP A 193 12.02 2.44 -16.38
C ASP A 193 12.39 3.29 -17.60
N ASP A 194 13.60 3.10 -18.17
CA ASP A 194 14.12 3.90 -19.29
C ASP A 194 14.18 3.16 -20.64
N LEU A 195 13.56 1.98 -20.74
CA LEU A 195 13.59 1.19 -21.98
C LEU A 195 12.63 1.75 -23.04
N PRO A 196 13.04 1.79 -24.33
CA PRO A 196 12.14 2.18 -25.41
C PRO A 196 11.01 1.15 -25.57
N LYS A 197 9.86 1.63 -26.04
CA LYS A 197 8.65 0.81 -26.23
C LYS A 197 8.89 -0.43 -27.07
N GLU A 198 9.73 -0.33 -28.10
CA GLU A 198 10.09 -1.42 -28.99
C GLU A 198 10.81 -2.54 -28.23
N LYS A 199 11.73 -2.16 -27.33
CA LYS A 199 12.45 -3.13 -26.49
C LYS A 199 11.51 -3.79 -25.47
N LEU A 200 10.62 -3.01 -24.85
CA LEU A 200 9.60 -3.57 -23.95
C LEU A 200 8.70 -4.57 -24.69
N LYS A 201 8.35 -4.32 -25.96
CA LYS A 201 7.56 -5.24 -26.78
C LYS A 201 8.29 -6.56 -27.04
N GLU A 202 9.60 -6.53 -27.28
CA GLU A 202 10.42 -7.74 -27.43
C GLU A 202 10.43 -8.56 -26.13
N LEU A 203 10.66 -7.91 -24.98
CA LEU A 203 10.69 -8.58 -23.68
C LEU A 203 9.34 -9.23 -23.34
N ILE A 204 8.22 -8.56 -23.62
CA ILE A 204 6.88 -9.13 -23.45
C ILE A 204 6.68 -10.35 -24.36
N PHE A 205 7.19 -10.31 -25.60
CA PHE A 205 7.10 -11.42 -26.52
C PHE A 205 7.91 -12.64 -26.02
N GLU A 206 9.13 -12.41 -25.53
CA GLU A 206 9.97 -13.45 -24.92
C GLU A 206 9.29 -14.09 -23.70
N GLU A 207 8.74 -13.28 -22.80
CA GLU A 207 8.05 -13.76 -21.58
C GLU A 207 6.79 -14.58 -21.88
N THR A 208 6.09 -14.26 -22.97
CA THR A 208 4.87 -14.96 -23.38
C THR A 208 5.14 -16.21 -24.22
N ALA A 209 6.35 -16.40 -24.73
CA ALA A 209 6.71 -17.53 -25.58
C ALA A 209 6.51 -18.89 -24.90
N ARG A 210 6.77 -18.99 -23.59
CA ARG A 210 6.55 -20.22 -22.80
C ARG A 210 5.10 -20.68 -22.71
N PHE A 211 4.14 -19.81 -23.02
CA PHE A 211 2.71 -20.12 -23.02
C PHE A 211 2.17 -20.44 -24.42
N GLN A 212 3.01 -20.43 -25.46
CA GLN A 212 2.60 -20.75 -26.82
C GLN A 212 2.48 -22.26 -27.05
N PRO A 213 1.51 -22.73 -27.87
CA PRO A 213 1.40 -24.13 -28.24
C PRO A 213 2.68 -24.64 -28.92
N GLY A 214 3.28 -25.71 -28.37
CA GLY A 214 4.48 -26.35 -28.95
C GLY A 214 5.83 -25.92 -28.34
N TYR A 215 5.84 -25.04 -27.33
CA TYR A 215 7.04 -24.73 -26.56
C TYR A 215 7.56 -25.99 -25.85
N ARG A 216 8.79 -26.41 -26.16
CA ARG A 216 9.51 -27.48 -25.45
C ARG A 216 10.56 -26.81 -24.56
N SER A 217 10.43 -27.03 -23.25
CA SER A 217 11.38 -26.58 -22.23
C SER A 217 12.79 -27.08 -22.47
#